data_AF-A0AAJ1FTL9-F1
#
_entry.id   AF-A0AAJ1FTL9-F1
#
_cell.length_a   1.000
_cell.length_b   1.000
_cell.length_c   1.000
_cell.angle_alpha   90.00
_cell.angle_beta   90.00
_cell.angle_gamma   90.00
#
_symmetry.space_group_name_H-M   'P 1'
#
loop_
_entity.id
_entity.type
_entity.pdbx_description
1 polymer ?
#
loop_
_entity_poly.entity_id
_entity_poly.type
_entity_poly.pdbx_seq_one_letter_code
_entity_poly.pdbx_strand_id
1 'polypeptide(L)'
;MELKNRHGQKVSLTTDEISLTWFFMTGMEMNKIAAWMALPVHAAYYIKQRVMKKLGVKNNSEFIIWFLNYRKTSENEKRRRAFLNAE
;
A
#
# COMPACT_ATOMS: atom_id res chain seq x y z
N MET A 1 -2.74 2.07 -12.52
CA MET A 1 -3.16 2.67 -11.22
C MET A 1 -1.98 3.49 -10.73
N GLU A 2 -2.10 4.81 -10.63
CA GLU A 2 -0.98 5.64 -10.16
C GLU A 2 -0.99 5.69 -8.64
N LEU A 3 0.03 5.13 -7.99
CA LEU A 3 0.23 5.31 -6.56
C LEU A 3 0.87 6.68 -6.33
N LYS A 4 0.33 7.46 -5.40
CA LYS A 4 0.92 8.73 -4.98
C LYS A 4 1.34 8.63 -3.51
N ASN A 5 2.53 9.13 -3.19
CA ASN A 5 2.98 9.25 -1.81
C ASN A 5 2.20 10.37 -1.09
N ARG A 6 2.47 10.55 0.20
CA ARG A 6 1.88 11.64 1.00
C ARG A 6 2.15 13.05 0.44
N HIS A 7 3.20 13.22 -0.37
CA HIS A 7 3.56 14.48 -1.03
C HIS A 7 2.94 14.64 -2.43
N GLY A 8 2.07 13.72 -2.86
CA GLY A 8 1.43 13.74 -4.17
C GLY A 8 2.33 13.28 -5.33
N GLN A 9 3.55 12.84 -5.04
CA GLN A 9 4.50 12.35 -6.05
C GLN A 9 4.16 10.92 -6.45
N LYS A 10 4.34 10.61 -7.74
CA LYS A 10 4.12 9.26 -8.28
C LYS A 10 5.16 8.29 -7.70
N VAL A 11 4.68 7.13 -7.26
CA VAL A 11 5.50 6.09 -6.64
C VAL A 11 5.19 4.75 -7.29
N SER A 12 6.23 3.94 -7.48
CA SER A 12 6.11 2.56 -7.88
C SER A 12 6.47 1.63 -6.72
N LEU A 13 5.60 0.65 -6.48
CA LEU A 13 5.85 -0.46 -5.58
C LEU A 13 6.14 -1.71 -6.40
N THR A 14 7.06 -2.55 -5.92
CA THR A 14 7.28 -3.89 -6.48
C THR A 14 6.15 -4.83 -6.07
N THR A 15 6.07 -6.00 -6.71
CA THR A 15 5.08 -7.04 -6.35
C THR A 15 5.17 -7.44 -4.87
N ASP A 16 6.39 -7.58 -4.34
CA ASP A 16 6.60 -7.92 -2.93
C ASP A 16 6.13 -6.80 -1.99
N GLU A 17 6.42 -5.55 -2.36
CA GLU A 17 5.99 -4.37 -1.61
C GLU A 17 4.46 -4.24 -1.60
N ILE A 18 3.80 -4.54 -2.72
CA ILE A 18 2.33 -4.56 -2.84
C ILE A 18 1.74 -5.69 -1.99
N SER A 19 2.29 -6.91 -2.12
CA SER A 19 1.80 -8.10 -1.43
C SER A 19 1.92 -7.93 0.09
N LEU A 20 3.07 -7.46 0.56
CA LEU A 20 3.30 -7.18 1.97
C LEU A 20 2.35 -6.09 2.47
N THR A 21 2.13 -5.03 1.69
CA THR A 21 1.17 -3.97 2.05
C THR A 21 -0.23 -4.57 2.20
N TRP A 22 -0.68 -5.40 1.25
CA TRP A 22 -1.99 -6.03 1.30
C TRP A 22 -2.18 -6.89 2.55
N PHE A 23 -1.22 -7.78 2.82
CA PHE A 23 -1.25 -8.64 4.01
C PHE A 23 -1.16 -7.85 5.32
N PHE A 24 -0.40 -6.75 5.33
CA PHE A 24 -0.33 -5.90 6.51
C PHE A 24 -1.68 -5.21 6.79
N MET A 25 -2.41 -4.81 5.75
CA MET A 25 -3.70 -4.15 5.89
C MET A 25 -4.82 -5.08 6.37
N THR A 26 -4.66 -6.40 6.31
CA THR A 26 -5.61 -7.35 6.93
C THR A 26 -5.44 -7.48 8.44
N GLY A 27 -4.42 -6.85 9.02
CA GLY A 27 -4.11 -6.93 10.45
C GLY A 27 -3.28 -8.15 10.85
N MET A 28 -2.71 -8.89 9.88
CA MET A 28 -1.84 -10.01 10.19
C MET A 28 -0.51 -9.57 10.81
N GLU A 29 -0.02 -10.39 11.75
CA GLU A 29 1.30 -10.20 12.34
C GLU A 29 2.42 -10.44 11.32
N MET A 30 3.52 -9.70 11.47
CA MET A 30 4.62 -9.72 10.49
C MET A 30 5.28 -11.09 10.34
N ASN A 31 5.29 -11.91 11.39
CA ASN A 31 5.83 -13.27 11.35
C ASN A 31 4.99 -14.17 10.42
N LYS A 32 3.65 -14.01 10.45
CA LYS A 32 2.74 -14.77 9.59
C LYS A 32 2.85 -14.31 8.14
N ILE A 33 2.99 -13.00 7.93
CA ILE A 33 3.20 -12.42 6.59
C ILE A 33 4.51 -12.93 5.99
N ALA A 34 5.60 -12.90 6.76
CA ALA A 34 6.89 -13.42 6.33
C ALA A 34 6.80 -14.90 5.93
N ALA A 35 6.12 -15.72 6.74
CA ALA A 35 5.88 -17.13 6.42
C ALA A 35 5.08 -17.31 5.12
N TRP A 36 3.99 -16.55 4.93
CA TRP A 36 3.16 -16.62 3.72
C TRP A 36 3.89 -16.17 2.46
N MET A 37 4.80 -15.21 2.60
CA MET A 37 5.63 -14.73 1.50
C MET A 37 6.88 -15.58 1.27
N ALA A 38 7.10 -16.64 2.06
CA ALA A 38 8.33 -17.44 2.05
C ALA A 38 9.60 -16.58 2.24
N LEU A 39 9.52 -15.57 3.09
CA LEU A 39 10.60 -14.62 3.39
C LEU A 39 11.09 -14.77 4.84
N PRO A 40 12.37 -14.47 5.11
CA PRO A 40 12.82 -14.23 6.47
C PRO A 40 12.09 -13.03 7.10
N VAL A 41 11.79 -13.11 8.40
CA VAL A 41 11.07 -12.05 9.13
C VAL A 41 11.78 -10.68 9.00
N HIS A 42 13.11 -10.65 9.08
CA HIS A 42 13.88 -9.42 8.92
C HIS A 42 13.71 -8.81 7.52
N ALA A 43 13.61 -9.64 6.48
CA ALA A 43 13.39 -9.18 5.11
C ALA A 43 11.98 -8.59 4.94
N ALA A 44 10.97 -9.18 5.56
CA ALA A 44 9.61 -8.63 5.58
C ALA A 44 9.58 -7.24 6.26
N TYR A 45 10.25 -7.09 7.42
CA TYR A 45 10.39 -5.77 8.06
C TYR A 45 11.13 -4.76 7.19
N TYR A 46 12.19 -5.17 6.50
CA TYR A 46 12.93 -4.31 5.58
C TYR A 46 12.08 -3.84 4.39
N ILE A 47 11.30 -4.74 3.77
CA ILE A 47 10.33 -4.40 2.72
C ILE A 47 9.31 -3.39 3.25
N LYS A 48 8.74 -3.64 4.43
CA LYS A 48 7.80 -2.71 5.07
C LYS A 48 8.41 -1.32 5.25
N GLN A 49 9.62 -1.22 5.77
CA GLN A 49 10.32 0.06 5.94
C GLN A 49 10.57 0.76 4.61
N ARG A 50 10.95 0.01 3.56
CA ARG A 50 11.10 0.56 2.21
C ARG A 50 9.80 1.13 1.67
N VAL A 51 8.69 0.41 1.82
CA VAL A 51 7.36 0.91 1.43
C VAL A 51 7.04 2.20 2.18
N MET A 52 7.22 2.21 3.50
CA MET A 52 6.95 3.39 4.31
C MET A 52 7.79 4.60 3.89
N LYS A 53 9.07 4.39 3.58
CA LYS A 53 9.97 5.44 3.05
C LYS A 53 9.50 5.96 1.68
N LYS A 54 9.13 5.07 0.77
CA LYS A 54 8.60 5.42 -0.56
C LYS A 54 7.31 6.24 -0.47
N LEU A 55 6.45 5.91 0.51
CA LEU A 55 5.17 6.57 0.72
C LEU A 55 5.27 7.85 1.58
N GLY A 56 6.42 8.10 2.21
CA GLY A 56 6.62 9.25 3.09
C GLY A 56 5.86 9.15 4.41
N VAL A 57 5.65 7.93 4.92
CA VAL A 57 4.96 7.68 6.20
C VAL A 57 5.95 7.23 7.27
N LYS A 58 5.76 7.70 8.51
CA LYS A 58 6.73 7.52 9.60
C LYS A 58 6.39 6.37 10.54
N ASN A 59 5.12 5.98 10.63
CA ASN A 59 4.66 4.94 11.54
C ASN A 59 3.51 4.12 10.91
N ASN A 60 3.13 3.03 11.58
CA ASN A 60 2.08 2.12 11.12
C ASN A 60 0.73 2.82 10.97
N SER A 61 0.39 3.74 11.89
CA SER A 61 -0.88 4.47 11.85
C SER A 61 -0.96 5.37 10.63
N GLU A 62 0.10 6.13 10.32
CA GLU A 62 0.19 6.93 9.11
C GLU A 62 0.10 6.07 7.84
N PHE A 63 0.70 4.88 7.87
CA PHE A 63 0.64 3.95 6.76
C PHE A 63 -0.80 3.45 6.50
N ILE A 64 -1.53 3.08 7.55
CA ILE A 64 -2.94 2.67 7.47
C ILE A 64 -3.81 3.83 6.96
N ILE A 65 -3.65 5.03 7.53
CA ILE A 65 -4.41 6.22 7.11
C ILE A 65 -4.16 6.54 5.64
N TRP A 66 -2.90 6.49 5.19
CA TRP A 66 -2.55 6.69 3.78
C TRP A 66 -3.28 5.70 2.87
N PHE A 67 -3.31 4.42 3.24
CA PHE A 67 -3.96 3.38 2.44
C PHE A 67 -5.48 3.58 2.35
N LEU A 68 -6.14 3.94 3.46
CA LEU A 68 -7.57 4.23 3.47
C LEU A 68 -7.92 5.42 2.57
N ASN A 69 -7.11 6.47 2.59
CA ASN A 69 -7.28 7.64 1.72
C ASN A 69 -7.05 7.30 0.25
N TYR A 70 -6.03 6.49 -0.04
CA TYR A 70 -5.75 6.00 -1.39
C TYR A 70 -6.93 5.20 -1.94
N ARG A 71 -7.48 4.27 -1.14
CA ARG A 71 -8.62 3.44 -1.53
C ARG A 71 -9.85 4.29 -1.88
N LYS A 72 -10.24 5.23 -1.00
CA LYS A 72 -11.36 6.16 -1.26
C LYS A 72 -11.16 6.97 -2.56
N THR A 73 -9.95 7.48 -2.77
CA THR A 73 -9.61 8.23 -3.99
C THR A 73 -9.75 7.35 -5.23
N SER A 74 -9.25 6.12 -5.17
CA SER A 74 -9.33 5.18 -6.30
C SER A 74 -10.77 4.76 -6.63
N GLU A 75 -11.62 4.58 -5.62
CA GLU A 75 -13.03 4.23 -5.80
C GLU A 75 -13.81 5.40 -6.44
N ASN A 76 -13.55 6.64 -5.99
CA ASN A 76 -14.15 7.84 -6.58
C ASN A 76 -13.70 8.04 -8.04
N GLU A 77 -12.44 7.79 -8.35
CA GLU A 77 -11.93 7.90 -9.72
C GLU A 77 -12.56 6.85 -10.64
N LYS A 78 -12.69 5.60 -10.18
CA LYS A 78 -13.40 4.54 -10.91
C LYS A 78 -14.86 4.92 -11.18
N ARG A 79 -15.57 5.46 -10.19
CA ARG A 79 -16.95 5.94 -10.35
C ARG A 79 -17.04 7.04 -11.40
N ARG A 80 -16.18 8.06 -11.34
CA ARG A 80 -16.16 9.15 -12.34
C ARG A 80 -15.94 8.65 -13.77
N ARG A 81 -15.01 7.71 -13.97
CA ARG A 81 -14.78 7.10 -15.29
C ARG A 81 -15.98 6.30 -15.78
N ALA A 82 -16.67 5.59 -14.90
CA ALA A 82 -17.89 4.86 -15.25
C ALA A 82 -19.03 5.81 -15.67
N PHE A 83 -19.17 6.97 -15.01
CA PHE A 83 -20.13 8.00 -15.43
C PHE A 83 -19.78 8.61 -16.79
N LEU A 84 -18.52 8.96 -17.03
CA LEU A 84 -18.07 9.57 -18.30
C LEU A 84 -18.13 8.64 -19.52
N ASN A 85 -18.07 7.32 -19.31
CA ASN A 85 -18.14 6.33 -20.38
C ASN A 85 -19.59 5.84 -20.66
N ALA A 86 -20.57 6.37 -19.92
CA ALA A 86 -21.99 6.05 -20.07
C ALA A 86 -22.76 7.10 -20.88
N GLU A 87 -22.13 8.23 -21.21
CA GLU A 87 -22.57 9.24 -22.20
C GLU A 87 -21.89 8.98 -23.56
#